data_AF-A0A5K8AGE0-F1
#
_entry.id   AF-A0A5K8AGE0-F1
#
_cell.length_a   1.000
_cell.length_b   1.000
_cell.length_c   1.000
_cell.angle_alpha   90.00
_cell.angle_beta   90.00
_cell.angle_gamma   90.00
#
_symmetry.space_group_name_H-M   'P 1'
#
loop_
_entity.id
_entity.type
_entity.pdbx_description
1 polymer ?
#
loop_
_entity_poly.entity_id
_entity_poly.type
_entity_poly.pdbx_seq_one_letter_code
_entity_poly.pdbx_strand_id
1 'polypeptide(L)'
;MAKHESALKDNTNQREIAKQLGIPRSTLQHWMDRKDSIDAEPEVKAFFESPTGTAFLHRLVVAAQFVITLLGPGSVRLVCEFLELSGLSKFIATSYGSQQKVSVAIEQATVDFGDKETNRMAKDMEPKDITACLDETFHPETCLVSIEPESNYILLETYANGRKGSDWMKAMEDALKGLPVTVVQSSSDYGTGIANYVKNHLGAHHSPDVFHIQYEVVKASSTALASKTKAAQKALESASAAVNRCIDQQVAYESKGSQPGRKPQFDRKIQNALKKEAEELHALEVAILHQKRMQRASGTLLEGFRGLQGRSSVLQIIR
;
A
#
# COMPACT_ATOMS: atom_id res chain seq x y z
N MET A 1 -1.98 -24.43 -32.46
CA MET A 1 -3.38 -24.13 -32.84
C MET A 1 -3.52 -23.64 -34.28
N ALA A 2 -2.67 -22.74 -34.81
CA ALA A 2 -2.77 -22.26 -36.22
C ALA A 2 -2.67 -23.34 -37.32
N LYS A 3 -2.06 -24.51 -37.05
CA LYS A 3 -2.02 -25.66 -37.99
C LYS A 3 -3.30 -26.52 -37.97
N HIS A 4 -4.20 -26.32 -37.01
CA HIS A 4 -5.38 -27.17 -36.78
C HIS A 4 -6.53 -26.84 -37.74
N GLU A 5 -6.82 -25.56 -37.96
CA GLU A 5 -8.01 -25.14 -38.73
C GLU A 5 -7.88 -25.34 -40.24
N SER A 6 -6.65 -25.39 -40.78
CA SER A 6 -6.43 -25.69 -42.20
C SER A 6 -6.69 -27.16 -42.55
N ALA A 7 -6.66 -28.08 -41.58
CA ALA A 7 -6.84 -29.52 -41.80
C ALA A 7 -8.28 -30.01 -41.57
N LEU A 8 -9.14 -29.18 -40.96
CA LEU A 8 -10.52 -29.52 -40.59
C LEU A 8 -11.57 -29.18 -41.67
N LYS A 9 -11.17 -28.50 -42.75
CA LYS A 9 -12.08 -28.08 -43.84
C LYS A 9 -12.31 -29.14 -44.91
N ASP A 10 -11.46 -30.16 -45.00
CA ASP A 10 -11.66 -31.31 -45.87
C ASP A 10 -11.92 -32.54 -45.01
N ASN A 11 -12.73 -33.46 -45.54
CA ASN A 11 -13.28 -34.67 -44.93
C ASN A 11 -12.18 -35.70 -44.54
N THR A 12 -11.25 -35.26 -43.68
CA THR A 12 -9.96 -35.90 -43.43
C THR A 12 -10.07 -36.76 -42.19
N ASN A 13 -9.56 -38.00 -42.29
CA ASN A 13 -9.60 -38.99 -41.23
C ASN A 13 -8.92 -38.43 -39.95
N GLN A 14 -9.61 -38.45 -38.81
CA GLN A 14 -9.07 -38.00 -37.51
C GLN A 14 -7.68 -38.60 -37.19
N ARG A 15 -7.39 -39.81 -37.69
CA ARG A 15 -6.08 -40.46 -37.54
C ARG A 15 -4.98 -39.75 -38.32
N GLU A 16 -5.27 -39.22 -39.50
CA GLU A 16 -4.30 -38.47 -40.32
C GLU A 16 -4.02 -37.10 -39.71
N ILE A 17 -5.05 -36.41 -39.21
CA ILE A 17 -4.91 -35.13 -38.50
C ILE A 17 -4.06 -35.31 -37.24
N ALA A 18 -4.36 -36.32 -36.42
CA ALA A 18 -3.57 -36.62 -35.22
C ALA A 18 -2.09 -36.91 -35.54
N LYS A 19 -1.84 -37.64 -36.64
CA LYS A 19 -0.48 -37.93 -37.14
C LYS A 19 0.25 -36.69 -37.64
N GLN A 20 -0.43 -35.79 -38.35
CA GLN A 20 0.14 -34.50 -38.81
C GLN A 20 0.48 -33.57 -37.64
N LEU A 21 -0.31 -33.61 -36.57
CA LEU A 21 -0.11 -32.80 -35.36
C LEU A 21 0.88 -33.43 -34.36
N GLY A 22 1.28 -34.68 -34.57
CA GLY A 22 2.18 -35.39 -33.67
C GLY A 22 1.57 -35.71 -32.30
N ILE A 23 0.24 -35.82 -32.21
CA ILE A 23 -0.49 -36.08 -30.96
C ILE A 23 -1.26 -37.41 -31.03
N PRO A 24 -1.50 -38.08 -29.89
CA PRO A 24 -2.41 -39.21 -29.84
C PRO A 24 -3.82 -38.83 -30.34
N ARG A 25 -4.48 -39.75 -31.05
CA ARG A 25 -5.86 -39.54 -31.52
C ARG A 25 -6.84 -39.25 -30.38
N SER A 26 -6.65 -39.90 -29.23
CA SER A 26 -7.47 -39.67 -28.03
C SER A 26 -7.37 -38.24 -27.53
N THR A 27 -6.19 -37.60 -27.65
CA THR A 27 -5.99 -36.18 -27.33
C THR A 27 -6.76 -35.28 -28.29
N LEU A 28 -6.73 -35.57 -29.60
CA LEU A 28 -7.50 -34.84 -30.60
C LEU A 28 -9.02 -34.97 -30.34
N GLN A 29 -9.50 -36.17 -30.05
CA GLN A 29 -10.91 -36.42 -29.71
C GLN A 29 -11.31 -35.65 -28.46
N HIS A 30 -10.52 -35.71 -27.40
CA HIS A 30 -10.76 -34.94 -26.19
C HIS A 30 -10.85 -33.43 -26.45
N TRP A 31 -10.02 -32.88 -27.36
CA TRP A 31 -10.07 -31.46 -27.72
C TRP A 31 -11.32 -31.11 -28.53
N MET A 32 -11.74 -31.96 -29.46
CA MET A 32 -12.98 -31.77 -30.23
C MET A 32 -14.20 -31.85 -29.31
N ASP A 33 -14.29 -32.88 -28.47
CA ASP A 33 -15.38 -33.07 -27.50
C ASP A 33 -15.45 -31.89 -26.53
N ARG A 34 -14.30 -31.41 -26.06
CA ARG A 34 -14.23 -30.22 -25.20
C ARG A 34 -14.78 -29.00 -25.93
N LYS A 35 -14.37 -28.73 -27.17
CA LYS A 35 -14.83 -27.59 -27.97
C LYS A 35 -16.35 -27.60 -28.16
N ASP A 36 -16.90 -28.77 -28.45
CA ASP A 36 -18.34 -28.93 -28.65
C ASP A 36 -19.12 -28.77 -27.34
N SER A 37 -18.56 -29.24 -26.21
CA SER A 37 -19.18 -29.14 -24.87
C SER A 37 -19.17 -27.75 -24.23
N ILE A 38 -18.41 -26.79 -24.78
CA ILE A 38 -18.38 -25.42 -24.25
C ILE A 38 -19.80 -24.84 -24.29
N ASP A 39 -20.29 -24.30 -23.19
CA ASP A 39 -21.58 -23.62 -23.16
C ASP A 39 -21.42 -22.15 -23.61
N ALA A 40 -21.43 -21.89 -24.91
CA ALA A 40 -21.34 -20.53 -25.47
C ALA A 40 -21.94 -20.48 -26.87
N GLU A 41 -22.29 -19.27 -27.34
CA GLU A 41 -22.78 -19.06 -28.70
C GLU A 41 -21.74 -19.53 -29.75
N PRO A 42 -22.16 -20.15 -30.88
CA PRO A 42 -21.25 -20.69 -31.88
C PRO A 42 -20.22 -19.69 -32.40
N GLU A 43 -20.63 -18.44 -32.60
CA GLU A 43 -19.75 -17.36 -33.07
C GLU A 43 -18.68 -17.00 -32.03
N VAL A 44 -19.04 -17.01 -30.74
CA VAL A 44 -18.11 -16.74 -29.64
C VAL A 44 -17.08 -17.86 -29.52
N LYS A 45 -17.50 -19.12 -29.63
CA LYS A 45 -16.59 -20.27 -29.67
C LYS A 45 -15.64 -20.17 -30.86
N ALA A 46 -16.18 -19.91 -32.04
CA ALA A 46 -15.39 -19.80 -33.27
C ALA A 46 -14.34 -18.69 -33.16
N PHE A 47 -14.71 -17.54 -32.59
CA PHE A 47 -13.77 -16.45 -32.37
C PHE A 47 -12.66 -16.85 -31.38
N PHE A 48 -12.98 -17.27 -30.15
CA PHE A 48 -11.97 -17.51 -29.12
C PHE A 48 -11.06 -18.71 -29.40
N GLU A 49 -11.54 -19.72 -30.11
CA GLU A 49 -10.73 -20.86 -30.57
C GLU A 49 -9.88 -20.53 -31.81
N SER A 50 -10.19 -19.43 -32.52
CA SER A 50 -9.36 -18.98 -33.64
C SER A 50 -7.99 -18.46 -33.15
N PRO A 51 -6.96 -18.43 -34.02
CA PRO A 51 -5.66 -17.82 -33.67
C PRO A 51 -5.77 -16.38 -33.18
N THR A 52 -6.67 -15.59 -33.77
CA THR A 52 -6.91 -14.19 -33.39
C THR A 52 -7.55 -14.09 -32.01
N GLY A 53 -8.56 -14.91 -31.73
CA GLY A 53 -9.20 -14.94 -30.41
C GLY A 53 -8.28 -15.46 -29.32
N THR A 54 -7.45 -16.46 -29.61
CA THR A 54 -6.42 -16.94 -28.68
C THR A 54 -5.40 -15.83 -28.36
N ALA A 55 -4.93 -15.09 -29.38
CA ALA A 55 -4.02 -13.96 -29.16
C ALA A 55 -4.67 -12.84 -28.34
N PHE A 56 -5.97 -12.59 -28.55
CA PHE A 56 -6.75 -11.66 -27.75
C PHE A 56 -6.86 -12.12 -26.29
N LEU A 57 -7.23 -13.38 -26.04
CA LEU A 57 -7.33 -13.94 -24.70
C LEU A 57 -6.00 -13.87 -23.96
N HIS A 58 -4.89 -14.16 -24.64
CA HIS A 58 -3.55 -14.03 -24.05
C HIS A 58 -3.29 -12.59 -23.60
N ARG A 59 -3.56 -11.60 -24.47
CA ARG A 59 -3.39 -10.18 -24.12
C ARG A 59 -4.29 -9.77 -22.96
N LEU A 60 -5.54 -10.24 -22.94
CA LEU A 60 -6.50 -9.93 -21.89
C LEU A 60 -6.05 -10.50 -20.54
N VAL A 61 -5.61 -11.75 -20.49
CA VAL A 61 -5.10 -12.37 -19.25
C VAL A 61 -3.87 -11.65 -18.74
N VAL A 62 -2.91 -11.32 -19.62
CA VAL A 62 -1.71 -10.57 -19.24
C VAL A 62 -2.08 -9.18 -18.72
N ALA A 63 -3.00 -8.47 -19.38
CA ALA A 63 -3.45 -7.15 -18.95
C ALA A 63 -4.17 -7.21 -17.59
N ALA A 64 -5.03 -8.20 -17.39
CA ALA A 64 -5.75 -8.40 -16.12
C ALA A 64 -4.76 -8.67 -14.98
N GLN A 65 -3.79 -9.56 -15.19
CA GLN A 65 -2.72 -9.81 -14.23
C GLN A 65 -1.94 -8.51 -13.94
N PHE A 66 -1.38 -7.86 -14.97
CA PHE A 66 -0.59 -6.64 -14.80
C PHE A 66 -1.33 -5.54 -14.04
N VAL A 67 -2.59 -5.26 -14.39
CA VAL A 67 -3.37 -4.20 -13.74
C VAL A 67 -3.79 -4.59 -12.32
N ILE A 68 -4.23 -5.82 -12.11
CA ILE A 68 -4.80 -6.23 -10.82
C ILE A 68 -3.70 -6.54 -9.81
N THR A 69 -2.62 -7.23 -10.21
CA THR A 69 -1.60 -7.74 -9.29
C THR A 69 -0.35 -6.88 -9.17
N LEU A 70 0.03 -6.15 -10.22
CA LEU A 70 1.24 -5.31 -10.19
C LEU A 70 0.93 -3.83 -9.99
N LEU A 71 -0.06 -3.27 -10.69
CA LEU A 71 -0.43 -1.86 -10.53
C LEU A 71 -1.44 -1.64 -9.39
N GLY A 72 -2.25 -2.64 -9.08
CA GLY A 72 -3.26 -2.61 -8.04
C GLY A 72 -2.88 -3.43 -6.82
N PRO A 73 -3.57 -3.23 -5.67
CA PRO A 73 -3.36 -4.02 -4.46
C PRO A 73 -4.06 -5.39 -4.52
N GLY A 74 -4.24 -5.95 -5.72
CA GLY A 74 -5.00 -7.17 -5.95
C GLY A 74 -4.14 -8.42 -5.89
N SER A 75 -4.77 -9.55 -5.60
CA SER A 75 -4.10 -10.85 -5.65
C SER A 75 -4.52 -11.65 -6.88
N VAL A 76 -3.78 -12.72 -7.17
CA VAL A 76 -4.15 -13.71 -8.20
C VAL A 76 -5.59 -14.22 -8.02
N ARG A 77 -6.12 -14.25 -6.80
CA ARG A 77 -7.52 -14.64 -6.55
C ARG A 77 -8.53 -13.68 -7.19
N LEU A 78 -8.25 -12.38 -7.20
CA LEU A 78 -9.10 -11.39 -7.87
C LEU A 78 -9.03 -11.53 -9.39
N VAL A 79 -7.88 -11.94 -9.93
CA VAL A 79 -7.77 -12.29 -11.34
C VAL A 79 -8.63 -13.51 -11.65
N CYS A 80 -8.55 -14.57 -10.83
CA CYS A 80 -9.42 -15.74 -11.00
C CYS A 80 -10.90 -15.34 -10.99
N GLU A 81 -11.33 -14.54 -10.01
CA GLU A 81 -12.71 -14.04 -9.89
C GLU A 81 -13.13 -13.22 -11.11
N PHE A 82 -12.27 -12.29 -11.57
CA PHE A 82 -12.52 -11.50 -12.77
C PHE A 82 -12.75 -12.39 -14.00
N LEU A 83 -11.92 -13.42 -14.17
CA LEU A 83 -12.03 -14.33 -15.31
C LEU A 83 -13.28 -15.22 -15.22
N GLU A 84 -13.69 -15.62 -14.02
CA GLU A 84 -14.97 -16.32 -13.80
C GLU A 84 -16.17 -15.42 -14.12
N LEU A 85 -16.23 -14.22 -13.53
CA LEU A 85 -17.35 -13.28 -13.71
C LEU A 85 -17.46 -12.75 -15.14
N SER A 86 -16.35 -12.67 -15.87
CA SER A 86 -16.36 -12.33 -17.30
C SER A 86 -16.91 -13.44 -18.19
N GLY A 87 -17.15 -14.65 -17.65
CA GLY A 87 -17.58 -15.82 -18.40
C GLY A 87 -16.47 -16.49 -19.22
N LEU A 88 -15.23 -16.03 -19.08
CA LEU A 88 -14.09 -16.53 -19.85
C LEU A 88 -13.56 -17.87 -19.34
N SER A 89 -13.96 -18.34 -18.16
CA SER A 89 -13.53 -19.64 -17.61
C SER A 89 -13.81 -20.84 -18.52
N LYS A 90 -14.72 -20.68 -19.48
CA LYS A 90 -14.99 -21.67 -20.52
C LYS A 90 -13.84 -21.81 -21.54
N PHE A 91 -13.06 -20.75 -21.75
CA PHE A 91 -11.98 -20.66 -22.74
C PHE A 91 -10.58 -20.61 -22.12
N ILE A 92 -10.44 -20.12 -20.89
CA ILE A 92 -9.16 -19.99 -20.19
C ILE A 92 -9.18 -20.71 -18.84
N ALA A 93 -8.02 -21.21 -18.41
CA ALA A 93 -7.89 -21.86 -17.11
C ALA A 93 -7.94 -20.81 -15.98
N THR A 94 -8.98 -20.81 -15.16
CA THR A 94 -9.20 -19.83 -14.07
C THR A 94 -8.76 -20.32 -12.69
N SER A 95 -8.35 -21.59 -12.58
CA SER A 95 -7.84 -22.12 -11.31
C SER A 95 -6.65 -21.31 -10.79
N TYR A 96 -6.57 -21.16 -9.46
CA TYR A 96 -5.49 -20.45 -8.78
C TYR A 96 -4.11 -20.93 -9.23
N GLY A 97 -3.86 -22.24 -9.28
CA GLY A 97 -2.56 -22.78 -9.67
C GLY A 97 -2.17 -22.46 -11.13
N SER A 98 -3.15 -22.31 -12.03
CA SER A 98 -2.88 -21.91 -13.41
C SER A 98 -2.56 -20.42 -13.50
N GLN A 99 -3.33 -19.58 -12.83
CA GLN A 99 -3.13 -18.13 -12.81
C GLN A 99 -1.88 -17.72 -12.02
N GLN A 100 -1.51 -18.47 -10.97
CA GLN A 100 -0.27 -18.25 -10.22
C GLN A 100 0.96 -18.41 -11.11
N LYS A 101 0.98 -19.42 -11.99
CA LYS A 101 2.09 -19.61 -12.94
C LYS A 101 2.23 -18.44 -13.90
N VAL A 102 1.10 -17.85 -14.33
CA VAL A 102 1.10 -16.66 -15.18
C VAL A 102 1.62 -15.44 -14.40
N SER A 103 1.16 -15.23 -13.16
CA SER A 103 1.64 -14.14 -12.29
C SER A 103 3.16 -14.18 -12.12
N VAL A 104 3.70 -15.34 -11.73
CA VAL A 104 5.15 -15.53 -11.56
C VAL A 104 5.93 -15.25 -12.85
N ALA A 105 5.40 -15.67 -14.00
CA ALA A 105 6.03 -15.39 -15.29
C ALA A 105 6.01 -13.89 -15.63
N ILE A 106 4.94 -13.18 -15.29
CA ILE A 106 4.83 -11.72 -15.49
C ILE A 106 5.76 -10.95 -14.54
N GLU A 107 5.85 -11.37 -13.28
CA GLU A 107 6.79 -10.81 -12.30
C GLU A 107 8.24 -10.94 -12.80
N GLN A 108 8.63 -12.15 -13.23
CA GLN A 108 9.97 -12.37 -13.81
C GLN A 108 10.19 -11.53 -15.07
N ALA A 109 9.20 -11.47 -15.97
CA ALA A 109 9.31 -10.66 -17.19
C ALA A 109 9.44 -9.16 -16.87
N THR A 110 8.85 -8.69 -15.78
CA THR A 110 8.95 -7.29 -15.31
C THR A 110 10.35 -6.99 -14.79
N VAL A 111 10.94 -7.90 -14.01
CA VAL A 111 12.34 -7.79 -13.55
C VAL A 111 13.29 -7.80 -14.75
N ASP A 112 13.16 -8.78 -15.65
CA ASP A 112 13.99 -8.88 -16.86
C ASP A 112 13.87 -7.64 -17.75
N PHE A 113 12.67 -7.05 -17.83
CA PHE A 113 12.44 -5.81 -18.57
C PHE A 113 13.12 -4.63 -17.89
N GLY A 114 13.02 -4.53 -16.56
CA GLY A 114 13.74 -3.53 -15.76
C GLY A 114 15.24 -3.57 -16.03
N ASP A 115 15.87 -4.73 -15.92
CA ASP A 115 17.31 -4.90 -16.18
C ASP A 115 17.70 -4.46 -17.59
N LYS A 116 16.92 -4.83 -18.60
CA LYS A 116 17.17 -4.45 -20.00
C LYS A 116 17.03 -2.95 -20.21
N GLU A 117 15.97 -2.36 -19.68
CA GLU A 117 15.69 -0.93 -19.85
C GLU A 117 16.66 -0.06 -19.08
N THR A 118 17.04 -0.44 -17.87
CA THR A 118 18.09 0.25 -17.09
C THR A 118 19.41 0.26 -17.87
N ASN A 119 19.84 -0.89 -18.39
CA ASN A 119 21.06 -0.97 -19.21
C ASN A 119 20.94 -0.21 -20.54
N ARG A 120 19.75 -0.17 -21.14
CA ARG A 120 19.51 0.56 -22.39
C ARG A 120 19.56 2.07 -22.15
N MET A 121 18.87 2.57 -21.13
CA MET A 121 18.75 3.99 -20.82
C MET A 121 20.03 4.56 -20.21
N ALA A 122 20.77 3.78 -19.41
CA ALA A 122 22.01 4.24 -18.81
C ALA A 122 23.10 4.63 -19.82
N LYS A 123 23.09 4.04 -21.03
CA LYS A 123 24.05 4.35 -22.10
C LYS A 123 23.96 5.78 -22.60
N ASP A 124 22.74 6.31 -22.67
CA ASP A 124 22.44 7.64 -23.20
C ASP A 124 22.14 8.65 -22.07
N MET A 125 22.35 8.25 -20.81
CA MET A 125 22.08 9.07 -19.65
C MET A 125 23.26 10.02 -19.38
N GLU A 126 22.97 11.32 -19.28
CA GLU A 126 23.97 12.29 -18.86
C GLU A 126 24.37 12.07 -17.38
N PRO A 127 25.65 12.24 -17.03
CA PRO A 127 26.11 12.15 -15.65
C PRO A 127 25.30 13.03 -14.71
N LYS A 128 24.82 12.46 -13.61
CA LYS A 128 23.96 13.19 -12.65
C LYS A 128 24.40 13.00 -11.21
N ASP A 129 24.45 14.10 -10.48
CA ASP A 129 24.54 14.08 -9.02
C ASP A 129 23.16 13.83 -8.41
N ILE A 130 23.06 12.83 -7.53
CA ILE A 130 21.79 12.39 -6.97
C ILE A 130 21.80 12.39 -5.44
N THR A 131 20.60 12.45 -4.86
CA THR A 131 20.36 12.13 -3.45
C THR A 131 19.88 10.68 -3.34
N ALA A 132 20.41 9.91 -2.39
CA ALA A 132 19.92 8.58 -2.07
C ALA A 132 19.21 8.56 -0.71
N CYS A 133 17.92 8.26 -0.68
CA CYS A 133 17.20 7.99 0.56
C CYS A 133 17.38 6.52 0.93
N LEU A 134 18.03 6.25 2.06
CA LEU A 134 18.39 4.91 2.51
C LEU A 134 17.50 4.50 3.68
N ASP A 135 17.00 3.27 3.66
CA ASP A 135 16.17 2.70 4.72
C ASP A 135 16.39 1.18 4.84
N GLU A 136 15.96 0.62 5.97
CA GLU A 136 16.04 -0.81 6.28
C GLU A 136 14.66 -1.35 6.65
N THR A 137 14.19 -2.37 5.94
CA THR A 137 12.98 -3.11 6.31
C THR A 137 13.33 -4.51 6.79
N PHE A 138 12.44 -5.11 7.60
CA PHE A 138 12.71 -6.37 8.30
C PHE A 138 11.54 -7.35 8.08
N HIS A 139 11.52 -8.13 7.00
CA HIS A 139 10.61 -9.28 6.87
C HIS A 139 10.93 -10.22 5.67
N PRO A 140 11.17 -11.52 5.89
CA PRO A 140 11.62 -12.19 7.12
C PRO A 140 13.08 -11.86 7.49
N GLU A 141 13.86 -11.34 6.54
CA GLU A 141 15.27 -10.99 6.67
C GLU A 141 15.46 -9.47 6.55
N THR A 142 16.69 -9.00 6.76
CA THR A 142 17.01 -7.58 6.56
C THR A 142 16.97 -7.27 5.07
N CYS A 143 16.16 -6.32 4.67
CA CYS A 143 16.09 -5.81 3.31
C CYS A 143 16.58 -4.36 3.30
N LEU A 144 17.61 -4.10 2.51
CA LEU A 144 18.16 -2.77 2.29
C LEU A 144 17.37 -2.10 1.16
N VAL A 145 16.96 -0.86 1.37
CA VAL A 145 16.17 -0.11 0.40
C VAL A 145 16.82 1.24 0.14
N SER A 146 16.97 1.59 -1.13
CA SER A 146 17.47 2.89 -1.56
C SER A 146 16.62 3.43 -2.70
N ILE A 147 16.19 4.69 -2.59
CA ILE A 147 15.42 5.39 -3.62
C ILE A 147 16.05 6.75 -3.92
N GLU A 148 16.04 7.12 -5.20
CA GLU A 148 16.33 8.50 -5.62
C GLU A 148 15.02 9.30 -5.56
N PRO A 149 14.91 10.30 -4.67
CA PRO A 149 13.62 10.89 -4.31
C PRO A 149 13.04 11.83 -5.39
N GLU A 150 13.83 12.37 -6.31
CA GLU A 150 13.34 13.28 -7.36
C GLU A 150 12.59 12.53 -8.46
N SER A 151 13.16 11.42 -8.93
CA SER A 151 12.58 10.56 -9.97
C SER A 151 11.69 9.46 -9.40
N ASN A 152 11.78 9.20 -8.10
CA ASN A 152 11.16 8.05 -7.43
C ASN A 152 11.68 6.70 -8.00
N TYR A 153 12.91 6.69 -8.52
CA TYR A 153 13.57 5.50 -9.02
C TYR A 153 14.16 4.69 -7.86
N ILE A 154 13.76 3.43 -7.75
CA ILE A 154 14.30 2.50 -6.75
C ILE A 154 15.69 2.10 -7.21
N LEU A 155 16.71 2.56 -6.48
CA LEU A 155 18.11 2.25 -6.76
C LEU A 155 18.42 0.81 -6.35
N LEU A 156 17.94 0.38 -5.19
CA LEU A 156 18.03 -1.01 -4.75
C LEU A 156 16.90 -1.37 -3.79
N GLU A 157 16.47 -2.62 -3.88
CA GLU A 157 15.63 -3.31 -2.90
C GLU A 157 16.15 -4.74 -2.84
N THR A 158 16.90 -5.08 -1.79
CA THR A 158 17.59 -6.37 -1.75
C THR A 158 17.71 -6.92 -0.33
N TYR A 159 17.49 -8.22 -0.20
CA TYR A 159 17.77 -8.93 1.04
C TYR A 159 19.28 -9.05 1.26
N ALA A 160 19.71 -8.72 2.47
CA ALA A 160 21.10 -8.78 2.88
C ALA A 160 21.26 -9.60 4.16
N ASN A 161 22.40 -10.32 4.25
CA ASN A 161 22.77 -11.07 5.44
C ASN A 161 23.06 -10.17 6.66
N GLY A 162 23.17 -8.86 6.44
CA GLY A 162 23.51 -7.88 7.46
C GLY A 162 23.18 -6.46 7.00
N ARG A 163 23.41 -5.52 7.91
CA ARG A 163 23.17 -4.08 7.74
C ARG A 163 24.35 -3.24 8.22
N LYS A 164 25.57 -3.77 8.14
CA LYS A 164 26.77 -2.99 8.46
C LYS A 164 27.07 -2.03 7.32
N GLY A 165 27.92 -1.04 7.58
CA GLY A 165 28.36 -0.11 6.53
C GLY A 165 28.97 -0.83 5.32
N SER A 166 29.64 -1.96 5.53
CA SER A 166 30.17 -2.82 4.46
C SER A 166 29.10 -3.53 3.63
N ASP A 167 27.99 -3.92 4.27
CA ASP A 167 26.87 -4.57 3.56
C ASP A 167 26.16 -3.55 2.66
N TRP A 168 25.96 -2.33 3.19
CA TRP A 168 25.47 -1.17 2.45
C TRP A 168 26.40 -0.77 1.29
N MET A 169 27.71 -0.71 1.53
CA MET A 169 28.70 -0.40 0.50
C MET A 169 28.58 -1.35 -0.68
N LYS A 170 28.61 -2.66 -0.40
CA LYS A 170 28.52 -3.68 -1.45
C LYS A 170 27.21 -3.56 -2.23
N ALA A 171 26.07 -3.44 -1.53
CA ALA A 171 24.77 -3.37 -2.16
C ALA A 171 24.62 -2.11 -3.06
N MET A 172 25.10 -0.97 -2.59
CA MET A 172 25.08 0.28 -3.37
C MET A 172 26.05 0.25 -4.56
N GLU A 173 27.26 -0.32 -4.40
CA GLU A 173 28.20 -0.49 -5.52
C GLU A 173 27.60 -1.36 -6.63
N ASP A 174 26.97 -2.48 -6.25
CA ASP A 174 26.30 -3.37 -7.20
C ASP A 174 25.11 -2.67 -7.88
N ALA A 175 24.30 -1.93 -7.12
CA ALA A 175 23.11 -1.22 -7.61
C ALA A 175 23.43 -0.05 -8.54
N LEU A 176 24.49 0.70 -8.28
CA LEU A 176 24.89 1.85 -9.09
C LEU A 176 25.77 1.46 -10.30
N LYS A 177 26.13 0.19 -10.41
CA LYS A 177 27.01 -0.30 -11.47
C LYS A 177 26.42 -0.04 -12.85
N GLY A 178 27.16 0.72 -13.66
CA GLY A 178 26.77 1.05 -15.03
C GLY A 178 25.81 2.23 -15.14
N LEU A 179 25.38 2.83 -14.01
CA LEU A 179 24.64 4.08 -14.00
C LEU A 179 25.63 5.27 -13.95
N PRO A 180 25.49 6.29 -14.82
CA PRO A 180 26.32 7.49 -14.77
C PRO A 180 25.79 8.43 -13.67
N VAL A 181 25.83 7.99 -12.41
CA VAL A 181 25.36 8.78 -11.27
C VAL A 181 26.39 8.85 -10.17
N THR A 182 26.42 9.98 -9.47
CA THR A 182 27.24 10.18 -8.27
C THR A 182 26.30 10.53 -7.12
N VAL A 183 26.34 9.76 -6.03
CA VAL A 183 25.55 10.08 -4.84
C VAL A 183 26.29 11.14 -4.03
N VAL A 184 25.79 12.37 -4.06
CA VAL A 184 26.41 13.52 -3.35
C VAL A 184 25.77 13.78 -1.99
N GLN A 185 24.56 13.25 -1.78
CA GLN A 185 23.80 13.36 -0.55
C GLN A 185 23.09 12.05 -0.24
N SER A 186 22.97 11.74 1.04
CA SER A 186 22.11 10.67 1.55
C SER A 186 21.15 11.19 2.61
N SER A 187 19.90 10.70 2.59
CA SER A 187 18.92 10.94 3.64
C SER A 187 18.52 9.63 4.31
N SER A 188 18.52 9.55 5.64
CA SER A 188 18.08 8.34 6.36
C SER A 188 17.71 8.59 7.82
N ASP A 189 17.25 7.56 8.51
CA ASP A 189 16.98 7.51 9.96
C ASP A 189 18.24 7.54 10.86
N TYR A 190 19.43 7.63 10.26
CA TYR A 190 20.73 7.54 10.96
C TYR A 190 21.00 6.20 11.66
N GLY A 191 20.41 5.10 11.20
CA GLY A 191 20.79 3.75 11.62
C GLY A 191 22.30 3.54 11.54
N THR A 192 22.89 2.87 12.55
CA THR A 192 24.35 2.77 12.71
C THR A 192 25.07 2.26 11.46
N GLY A 193 24.46 1.31 10.75
CA GLY A 193 24.95 0.78 9.48
C GLY A 193 25.04 1.85 8.40
N ILE A 194 23.93 2.53 8.16
CA ILE A 194 23.81 3.62 7.19
C ILE A 194 24.76 4.77 7.54
N ALA A 195 24.76 5.23 8.79
CA ALA A 195 25.65 6.32 9.22
C ALA A 195 27.13 5.97 9.02
N ASN A 196 27.51 4.71 9.26
CA ASN A 196 28.86 4.23 8.98
C ASN A 196 29.16 4.20 7.48
N TYR A 197 28.22 3.70 6.67
CA TYR A 197 28.32 3.69 5.20
C TYR A 197 28.51 5.12 4.64
N VAL A 198 27.60 6.04 4.96
CA VAL A 198 27.62 7.39 4.42
C VAL A 198 28.91 8.11 4.80
N LYS A 199 29.34 7.98 6.05
CA LYS A 199 30.54 8.66 6.56
C LYS A 199 31.85 8.07 6.02
N ASN A 200 32.00 6.74 6.06
CA ASN A 200 33.30 6.09 5.86
C ASN A 200 33.50 5.50 4.46
N HIS A 201 32.41 5.27 3.72
CA HIS A 201 32.45 4.61 2.42
C HIS A 201 31.97 5.53 1.30
N LEU A 202 30.84 6.23 1.50
CA LEU A 202 30.27 7.10 0.48
C LEU A 202 30.90 8.49 0.44
N GLY A 203 31.21 9.06 1.61
CA GLY A 203 31.75 10.42 1.73
C GLY A 203 30.76 11.53 1.35
N ALA A 204 29.46 11.23 1.31
CA ALA A 204 28.40 12.16 0.95
C ALA A 204 27.88 12.97 2.15
N HIS A 205 27.19 14.08 1.86
CA HIS A 205 26.43 14.80 2.89
C HIS A 205 25.31 13.91 3.45
N HIS A 206 25.18 13.81 4.78
CA HIS A 206 24.12 13.01 5.42
C HIS A 206 23.06 13.92 6.04
N SER A 207 21.86 13.94 5.48
CA SER A 207 20.69 14.62 6.05
C SER A 207 19.80 13.65 6.83
N PRO A 208 19.20 14.07 7.95
CA PRO A 208 18.25 13.21 8.66
C PRO A 208 16.92 13.15 7.91
N ASP A 209 16.32 11.97 7.89
CA ASP A 209 14.94 11.80 7.47
C ASP A 209 13.97 12.37 8.52
N VAL A 210 13.13 13.29 8.07
CA VAL A 210 12.09 13.92 8.89
C VAL A 210 10.91 13.00 9.18
N PHE A 211 10.65 11.97 8.36
CA PHE A 211 9.53 11.04 8.59
C PHE A 211 9.71 10.21 9.86
N HIS A 212 10.92 9.68 10.07
CA HIS A 212 11.24 8.95 11.29
C HIS A 212 11.13 9.81 12.54
N ILE A 213 11.67 11.04 12.49
CA ILE A 213 11.56 12.01 13.59
C ILE A 213 10.10 12.35 13.86
N GLN A 214 9.33 12.62 12.82
CA GLN A 214 7.91 12.92 12.92
C GLN A 214 7.13 11.76 13.53
N TYR A 215 7.38 10.53 13.08
CA TYR A 215 6.71 9.34 13.58
C TYR A 215 6.93 9.17 15.08
N GLU A 216 8.17 9.30 15.56
CA GLU A 216 8.48 9.16 16.98
C GLU A 216 7.87 10.29 17.83
N VAL A 217 7.86 11.53 17.32
CA VAL A 217 7.19 12.66 17.99
C VAL A 217 5.67 12.43 18.09
N VAL A 218 5.04 11.97 17.01
CA VAL A 218 3.59 11.68 16.99
C VAL A 218 3.27 10.51 17.93
N LYS A 219 4.05 9.43 17.88
CA LYS A 219 3.89 8.26 18.74
C LYS A 219 4.02 8.60 20.22
N ALA A 220 5.01 9.41 20.59
CA ALA A 220 5.22 9.81 21.99
C ALA A 220 4.10 10.72 22.54
N SER A 221 3.49 11.56 21.70
CA SER A 221 2.54 12.59 22.15
C SER A 221 1.07 12.21 22.00
N SER A 222 0.72 11.39 21.02
CA SER A 222 -0.69 11.15 20.63
C SER A 222 -1.54 10.55 21.75
N THR A 223 -1.05 9.51 22.42
CA THR A 223 -1.80 8.83 23.49
C THR A 223 -1.98 9.72 24.71
N ALA A 224 -0.94 10.45 25.10
CA ALA A 224 -1.00 11.35 26.25
C ALA A 224 -2.00 12.49 26.04
N LEU A 225 -2.01 13.08 24.84
CA LEU A 225 -2.96 14.13 24.48
C LEU A 225 -4.39 13.59 24.40
N ALA A 226 -4.60 12.44 23.78
CA ALA A 226 -5.92 11.81 23.71
C ALA A 226 -6.47 11.46 25.11
N SER A 227 -5.61 10.96 26.00
CA SER A 227 -5.97 10.66 27.39
C SER A 227 -6.39 11.93 28.16
N LYS A 228 -5.66 13.04 27.99
CA LYS A 228 -6.02 14.33 28.61
C LYS A 228 -7.37 14.85 28.11
N THR A 229 -7.62 14.80 26.80
CA THR A 229 -8.93 15.18 26.23
C THR A 229 -10.05 14.32 26.82
N LYS A 230 -9.86 13.00 26.90
CA LYS A 230 -10.84 12.07 27.47
C LYS A 230 -11.09 12.32 28.96
N ALA A 231 -10.04 12.61 29.73
CA ALA A 231 -10.16 12.93 31.14
C ALA A 231 -10.93 14.23 31.37
N ALA A 232 -10.63 15.29 30.60
CA ALA A 232 -11.34 16.55 30.66
C ALA A 232 -12.82 16.41 30.27
N GLN A 233 -13.12 15.62 29.23
CA GLN A 233 -14.49 15.31 28.82
C GLN A 233 -15.29 14.64 29.94
N LYS A 234 -14.69 13.63 30.60
CA LYS A 234 -15.33 12.93 31.72
C LYS A 234 -15.53 13.85 32.94
N ALA A 235 -14.59 14.76 33.18
CA ALA A 235 -14.69 15.74 34.26
C ALA A 235 -15.84 16.74 34.00
N LEU A 236 -15.98 17.23 32.76
CA LEU A 236 -17.10 18.06 32.34
C LEU A 236 -18.44 17.32 32.51
N GLU A 237 -18.56 16.09 32.00
CA GLU A 237 -19.78 15.27 32.16
C GLU A 237 -20.16 15.10 33.64
N SER A 238 -19.17 14.88 34.50
CA SER A 238 -19.37 14.75 35.94
C SER A 238 -19.81 16.06 36.59
N ALA A 239 -19.29 17.20 36.14
CA ALA A 239 -19.66 18.54 36.60
C ALA A 239 -21.07 18.92 36.14
N SER A 240 -21.42 18.69 34.87
CA SER A 240 -22.78 18.88 34.35
C SER A 240 -23.81 18.02 35.08
N ALA A 241 -23.47 16.74 35.35
CA ALA A 241 -24.31 15.89 36.17
C ALA A 241 -24.47 16.40 37.61
N ALA A 242 -23.45 17.05 38.17
CA ALA A 242 -23.53 17.66 39.50
C ALA A 242 -24.45 18.89 39.52
N VAL A 243 -24.45 19.71 38.47
CA VAL A 243 -25.38 20.83 38.28
C VAL A 243 -26.82 20.31 38.23
N ASN A 244 -27.09 19.33 37.37
CA ASN A 244 -28.42 18.72 37.26
C ASN A 244 -28.91 18.15 38.60
N ARG A 245 -28.05 17.43 39.33
CA ARG A 245 -28.38 16.95 40.68
C ARG A 245 -28.75 18.08 41.65
N CYS A 246 -28.08 19.22 41.59
CA CYS A 246 -28.41 20.35 42.47
C CYS A 246 -29.77 20.97 42.11
N ILE A 247 -30.08 21.08 40.82
CA ILE A 247 -31.37 21.56 40.32
C ILE A 247 -32.49 20.59 40.70
N ASP A 248 -32.31 19.29 40.44
CA ASP A 248 -33.29 18.25 40.80
C ASP A 248 -33.57 18.23 42.30
N GLN A 249 -32.54 18.40 43.14
CA GLN A 249 -32.69 18.52 44.59
C GLN A 249 -33.50 19.75 45.00
N GLN A 250 -33.32 20.89 44.32
CA GLN A 250 -34.11 22.09 44.56
C GLN A 250 -35.58 21.86 44.19
N VAL A 251 -35.85 21.37 42.98
CA VAL A 251 -37.21 21.08 42.49
C VAL A 251 -37.91 20.05 43.39
N ALA A 252 -37.19 19.00 43.82
CA ALA A 252 -37.72 17.98 44.73
C ALA A 252 -37.98 18.52 46.15
N TYR A 253 -37.23 19.52 46.60
CA TYR A 253 -37.49 20.20 47.87
C TYR A 253 -38.72 21.11 47.76
N GLU A 254 -38.83 21.88 46.68
CA GLU A 254 -39.93 22.82 46.44
C GLU A 254 -41.27 22.10 46.22
N SER A 255 -41.26 20.92 45.59
CA SER A 255 -42.46 20.09 45.40
C SER A 255 -43.00 19.41 46.67
N LYS A 256 -42.20 19.31 47.74
CA LYS A 256 -42.58 18.69 49.02
C LYS A 256 -43.31 19.63 50.00
N GLY A 257 -43.49 20.91 49.65
CA GLY A 257 -44.16 21.90 50.50
C GLY A 257 -43.34 22.38 51.72
N SER A 258 -43.93 23.23 52.57
CA SER A 258 -43.25 23.82 53.74
C SER A 258 -42.80 22.75 54.74
N GLN A 259 -41.49 22.61 54.91
CA GLN A 259 -40.88 21.73 55.91
C GLN A 259 -40.35 22.54 57.11
N PRO A 260 -40.39 21.99 58.34
CA PRO A 260 -39.79 22.64 59.51
C PRO A 260 -38.27 22.71 59.37
N GLY A 261 -37.69 23.91 59.48
CA GLY A 261 -36.23 24.12 59.49
C GLY A 261 -35.73 25.23 58.55
N ARG A 262 -34.41 25.48 58.58
CA ARG A 262 -33.76 26.48 57.72
C ARG A 262 -33.64 25.94 56.29
N LYS A 263 -34.19 26.68 55.30
CA LYS A 263 -34.09 26.34 53.87
C LYS A 263 -32.61 26.13 53.47
N PRO A 264 -32.26 25.00 52.82
CA PRO A 264 -30.91 24.81 52.27
C PRO A 264 -30.54 25.91 51.26
N GLN A 265 -29.26 26.29 51.19
CA GLN A 265 -28.76 27.31 50.24
C GLN A 265 -28.60 26.72 48.82
N PHE A 266 -29.71 26.36 48.17
CA PHE A 266 -29.70 25.76 46.83
C PHE A 266 -29.06 26.67 45.79
N ASP A 267 -29.39 27.97 45.79
CA ASP A 267 -28.81 28.95 44.86
C ASP A 267 -27.29 28.96 44.93
N ARG A 268 -26.72 28.98 46.14
CA ARG A 268 -25.27 28.96 46.33
C ARG A 268 -24.63 27.64 45.85
N LYS A 269 -25.30 26.50 46.07
CA LYS A 269 -24.82 25.19 45.61
C LYS A 269 -24.84 25.10 44.08
N ILE A 270 -25.91 25.57 43.44
CA ILE A 270 -26.05 25.61 41.99
C ILE A 270 -25.00 26.55 41.39
N GLN A 271 -24.82 27.75 41.95
CA GLN A 271 -23.79 28.69 41.47
C GLN A 271 -22.38 28.11 41.57
N ASN A 272 -22.04 27.42 42.67
CA ASN A 272 -20.75 26.74 42.79
C ASN A 272 -20.59 25.59 41.77
N ALA A 273 -21.66 24.81 41.52
CA ALA A 273 -21.63 23.73 40.55
C ALA A 273 -21.49 24.26 39.11
N LEU A 274 -22.21 25.34 38.75
CA LEU A 274 -22.11 26.02 37.47
C LEU A 274 -20.71 26.61 37.25
N LYS A 275 -20.13 27.22 38.29
CA LYS A 275 -18.74 27.69 38.23
C LYS A 275 -17.77 26.54 37.93
N LYS A 276 -17.97 25.39 38.59
CA LYS A 276 -17.13 24.21 38.37
C LYS A 276 -17.32 23.64 36.96
N GLU A 277 -18.55 23.59 36.45
CA GLU A 277 -18.84 23.17 35.08
C GLU A 277 -18.15 24.08 34.05
N ALA A 278 -18.18 25.41 34.25
CA ALA A 278 -17.48 26.37 33.39
C ALA A 278 -15.95 26.17 33.42
N GLU A 279 -15.37 25.87 34.58
CA GLU A 279 -13.95 25.54 34.72
C GLU A 279 -13.58 24.26 33.94
N GLU A 280 -14.40 23.21 34.04
CA GLU A 280 -14.15 21.95 33.33
C GLU A 280 -14.38 22.08 31.81
N LEU A 281 -15.35 22.91 31.39
CA LEU A 281 -15.57 23.23 29.97
C LEU A 281 -14.33 23.92 29.39
N HIS A 282 -13.81 24.92 30.10
CA HIS A 282 -12.58 25.59 29.68
C HIS A 282 -11.38 24.62 29.63
N ALA A 283 -11.25 23.73 30.61
CA ALA A 283 -10.19 22.71 30.62
C ALA A 283 -10.28 21.77 29.41
N LEU A 284 -11.50 21.36 29.02
CA LEU A 284 -11.74 20.57 27.82
C LEU A 284 -11.38 21.33 26.55
N GLU A 285 -11.79 22.60 26.42
CA GLU A 285 -11.44 23.44 25.27
C GLU A 285 -9.92 23.57 25.09
N VAL A 286 -9.19 23.79 26.19
CA VAL A 286 -7.73 23.86 26.19
C VAL A 286 -7.10 22.52 25.78
N ALA A 287 -7.61 21.40 26.29
CA ALA A 287 -7.13 20.06 25.93
C ALA A 287 -7.32 19.76 24.43
N ILE A 288 -8.51 20.06 23.89
CA ILE A 288 -8.81 19.93 22.46
C ILE A 288 -7.89 20.83 21.63
N LEU A 289 -7.65 22.06 22.07
CA LEU A 289 -6.80 23.00 21.37
C LEU A 289 -5.34 22.55 21.33
N HIS A 290 -4.81 21.98 22.42
CA HIS A 290 -3.48 21.35 22.43
C HIS A 290 -3.37 20.18 21.46
N GLN A 291 -4.39 19.30 21.42
CA GLN A 291 -4.43 18.19 20.47
C GLN A 291 -4.46 18.69 19.02
N LYS A 292 -5.28 19.69 18.70
CA LYS A 292 -5.35 20.31 17.37
C LYS A 292 -4.04 20.99 16.97
N ARG A 293 -3.36 21.67 17.91
CA ARG A 293 -2.03 22.27 17.64
C ARG A 293 -1.00 21.20 17.27
N MET A 294 -0.98 20.07 17.98
CA MET A 294 -0.06 18.97 17.67
C MET A 294 -0.36 18.34 16.30
N GLN A 295 -1.64 18.13 15.98
CA GLN A 295 -2.07 17.65 14.66
C GLN A 295 -1.67 18.61 13.55
N ARG A 296 -1.85 19.92 13.74
CA ARG A 296 -1.42 20.95 12.77
C ARG A 296 0.09 20.98 12.61
N ALA A 297 0.86 20.97 13.70
CA ALA A 297 2.32 20.93 13.64
C ALA A 297 2.81 19.69 12.86
N SER A 298 2.17 18.54 13.07
CA SER A 298 2.43 17.32 12.29
C SER A 298 2.00 17.45 10.82
N GLY A 299 0.85 18.08 10.55
CA GLY A 299 0.34 18.31 9.20
C GLY A 299 1.17 19.31 8.38
N THR A 300 1.65 20.38 8.99
CA THR A 300 2.49 21.39 8.33
C THR A 300 3.85 20.82 7.92
N LEU A 301 4.40 19.87 8.69
CA LEU A 301 5.58 19.10 8.27
C LEU A 301 5.30 18.29 6.98
N LEU A 302 4.10 17.73 6.84
CA LEU A 302 3.68 16.97 5.65
C LEU A 302 3.38 17.87 4.44
N GLU A 303 2.75 19.04 4.64
CA GLU A 303 2.40 19.97 3.55
C GLU A 303 3.62 20.71 3.00
N GLY A 304 4.57 21.10 3.87
CA GLY A 304 5.86 21.66 3.44
C GLY A 304 6.66 20.69 2.55
N PHE A 305 6.48 19.38 2.78
CA PHE A 305 7.10 18.33 1.98
C PHE A 305 6.36 18.07 0.65
N ARG A 306 5.02 18.08 0.65
CA ARG A 306 4.21 17.94 -0.58
C ARG A 306 4.41 19.12 -1.55
N GLY A 307 4.72 20.31 -1.05
CA GLY A 307 5.09 21.47 -1.88
C GLY A 307 6.41 21.27 -2.66
N LEU A 308 7.29 20.36 -2.21
CA LEU A 308 8.53 19.98 -2.89
C LEU A 308 8.34 18.74 -3.80
N GLN A 309 7.39 17.85 -3.49
CA GLN A 309 7.07 16.65 -4.26
C GLN A 309 5.87 16.82 -5.23
N GLY A 310 5.65 18.03 -5.74
CA GLY A 310 4.61 18.31 -6.74
C GLY A 310 4.91 17.70 -8.12
N ARG A 311 5.23 16.40 -8.21
CA ARG A 311 5.24 15.52 -9.39
C ARG A 311 5.48 14.07 -8.92
N SER A 312 4.53 13.20 -9.20
CA SER A 312 4.58 11.74 -9.07
C SER A 312 4.15 11.13 -7.73
N SER A 313 3.11 10.30 -7.82
CA SER A 313 2.33 9.71 -6.73
C SER A 313 2.60 8.21 -6.63
N VAL A 314 3.63 7.74 -5.90
CA VAL A 314 3.77 6.31 -5.57
C VAL A 314 4.47 6.06 -4.21
N LEU A 315 4.40 6.99 -3.25
CA LEU A 315 5.01 6.81 -1.91
C LEU A 315 4.17 5.95 -0.95
N GLN A 316 3.32 5.06 -1.46
CA GLN A 316 2.54 4.11 -0.66
C GLN A 316 3.14 2.69 -0.58
N ILE A 317 4.31 2.43 -1.17
CA ILE A 317 4.83 1.06 -1.28
C ILE A 317 5.79 0.64 -0.15
N ILE A 318 6.30 1.54 0.69
CA ILE A 318 7.23 1.16 1.79
C ILE A 318 6.51 1.07 3.16
N ARG A 319 5.45 0.26 3.22
CA ARG A 319 4.88 -0.24 4.49
C ARG A 319 4.29 -1.64 4.34
#